data_AF-A0A857JKV2-F1
#
_entry.id   AF-A0A857JKV2-F1
#
_cell.length_a   1.000
_cell.length_b   1.000
_cell.length_c   1.000
_cell.angle_alpha   90.00
_cell.angle_beta   90.00
_cell.angle_gamma   90.00
#
_symmetry.space_group_name_H-M   'P 1'
#
loop_
_entity.id
_entity.type
_entity.pdbx_description
1 polymer ?
#
loop_
_entity_poly.entity_id
_entity_poly.type
_entity_poly.pdbx_seq_one_letter_code
_entity_poly.pdbx_strand_id
1 'polypeptide(L)'
;MYQVNANILTYNASDSSGVFVFVPITGNTLRLHYHFLAFVEQYRQGSYFSEEQMCAALPDYSLDDIQQSIKHLLTEHIIDKVESLEA
;
A
#
# COMPACT_ATOMS: atom_id res chain seq x y z
N MET A 1 -1.36 -1.37 -13.64
CA MET A 1 -1.58 -2.19 -12.43
C MET A 1 -0.53 -1.80 -11.39
N TYR A 2 -0.73 -2.20 -10.14
CA TYR A 2 0.18 -1.92 -9.04
C TYR A 2 0.59 -3.24 -8.36
N GLN A 3 1.72 -3.21 -7.66
CA GLN A 3 2.17 -4.31 -6.81
C GLN A 3 2.70 -3.73 -5.50
N VAL A 4 2.53 -4.45 -4.39
CA VAL A 4 3.18 -4.10 -3.12
C VAL A 4 4.69 -4.33 -3.26
N ASN A 5 5.49 -3.33 -2.88
CA ASN A 5 6.94 -3.44 -2.89
C ASN A 5 7.38 -4.53 -1.90
N ALA A 6 8.09 -5.54 -2.40
CA ALA A 6 8.52 -6.69 -1.59
C ALA A 6 9.51 -6.33 -0.48
N ASN A 7 10.16 -5.16 -0.56
CA ASN A 7 11.20 -4.73 0.36
C ASN A 7 10.68 -3.94 1.56
N ILE A 8 9.37 -3.73 1.69
CA ILE A 8 8.80 -3.05 2.85
C ILE A 8 8.77 -3.97 4.09
N LEU A 9 8.92 -3.39 5.27
CA LEU A 9 8.80 -4.08 6.54
C LEU A 9 7.58 -3.55 7.31
N THR A 10 6.69 -4.45 7.71
CA THR A 10 5.49 -4.09 8.49
C THR A 10 5.72 -4.48 9.93
N TYR A 11 5.41 -3.59 10.89
CA TYR A 11 5.54 -3.90 12.31
C TYR A 11 4.45 -3.22 13.14
N ASN A 12 4.06 -3.89 14.23
CA ASN A 12 3.14 -3.34 15.23
C ASN A 12 3.95 -2.55 16.26
N ALA A 13 3.51 -1.33 16.55
CA ALA A 13 4.12 -0.57 17.65
C ALA A 13 3.74 -1.19 19.00
N SER A 14 4.72 -1.28 19.89
CA SER A 14 4.56 -1.90 21.22
C SER A 14 3.59 -1.15 22.13
N ASP A 15 3.40 0.15 21.88
CA ASP A 15 2.51 1.03 22.62
C ASP A 15 1.06 1.01 22.09
N SER A 16 0.73 0.10 21.18
CA SER A 16 -0.58 0.01 20.51
C SER A 16 -0.96 1.26 19.70
N SER A 17 0.00 2.13 19.40
CA SER A 17 -0.24 3.31 18.54
C SER A 17 -0.62 2.93 17.11
N GLY A 18 -0.36 1.70 16.68
CA GLY A 18 -0.86 1.17 15.41
C GLY A 18 0.17 0.32 14.68
N VAL A 19 -0.06 0.15 13.37
CA VAL A 19 0.83 -0.61 12.49
C VAL A 19 1.58 0.36 11.59
N PHE A 20 2.88 0.13 11.48
CA PHE A 20 3.79 0.96 10.72
C PHE A 20 4.42 0.14 9.60
N VAL A 21 4.70 0.83 8.50
CA VAL A 21 5.47 0.32 7.38
C VAL A 21 6.76 1.12 7.28
N PHE A 22 7.87 0.42 7.38
CA PHE A 22 9.19 0.94 7.08
C PHE A 22 9.55 0.60 5.64
N VAL A 23 10.01 1.61 4.91
CA VAL A 23 10.44 1.49 3.52
C VAL A 23 11.95 1.71 3.47
N PRO A 24 12.78 0.65 3.34
CA PRO A 24 14.24 0.77 3.46
C PRO A 24 14.88 1.72 2.45
N ILE A 25 14.35 1.82 1.23
CA ILE A 25 14.94 2.64 0.17
C ILE A 25 14.81 4.15 0.45
N THR A 26 13.74 4.57 1.10
CA THR A 26 13.52 5.98 1.49
C THR A 26 13.98 6.24 2.92
N GLY A 27 14.09 5.21 3.75
CA GLY A 27 14.30 5.32 5.20
C GLY A 27 13.04 5.80 5.93
N ASN A 28 11.90 5.92 5.24
CA ASN A 28 10.68 6.45 5.82
C ASN A 28 9.93 5.38 6.61
N THR A 29 9.24 5.85 7.64
CA THR A 29 8.30 5.07 8.44
C THR A 29 6.95 5.75 8.38
N LEU A 30 5.93 5.00 7.97
CA LEU A 30 4.57 5.50 7.81
C LEU A 30 3.63 4.69 8.67
N ARG A 31 2.71 5.37 9.33
CA ARG A 31 1.60 4.71 10.00
C ARG A 31 0.54 4.37 8.97
N LEU A 32 0.26 3.09 8.76
CA LEU A 32 -0.83 2.69 7.88
C LEU A 32 -2.14 2.63 8.63
N HIS A 33 -3.21 3.08 7.96
CA HIS A 33 -4.56 2.82 8.43
C HIS A 33 -4.86 1.32 8.34
N TYR A 34 -5.67 0.81 9.26
CA TYR A 34 -5.96 -0.63 9.38
C TYR A 34 -6.50 -1.25 8.08
N HIS A 35 -7.42 -0.56 7.38
CA HIS A 35 -7.95 -1.04 6.10
C HIS A 35 -6.87 -1.13 5.01
N PHE A 36 -5.95 -0.16 4.96
CA PHE A 36 -4.83 -0.18 4.03
C PHE A 36 -3.82 -1.28 4.36
N LEU A 37 -3.60 -1.56 5.64
CA LEU A 37 -2.77 -2.68 6.07
C LEU A 37 -3.36 -4.01 5.58
N ALA A 38 -4.65 -4.25 5.83
CA ALA A 38 -5.31 -5.48 5.40
C ALA A 38 -5.20 -5.67 3.87
N PHE A 39 -5.36 -4.57 3.13
CA PHE A 39 -5.15 -4.54 1.69
C PHE A 39 -3.70 -4.86 1.30
N VAL A 40 -2.71 -4.19 1.89
CA VAL A 40 -1.28 -4.43 1.61
C VAL A 40 -0.90 -5.88 1.89
N GLU A 41 -1.34 -6.46 3.00
CA GLU A 41 -1.06 -7.86 3.33
C GLU A 41 -1.71 -8.83 2.33
N GLN A 42 -2.92 -8.54 1.84
CA GLN A 42 -3.58 -9.34 0.80
C GLN A 42 -2.77 -9.38 -0.52
N TYR A 43 -2.11 -8.29 -0.89
CA TYR A 43 -1.35 -8.19 -2.14
C TYR A 43 0.18 -8.36 -1.96
N ARG A 44 0.65 -8.58 -0.73
CA ARG A 44 2.07 -8.72 -0.40
C ARG A 44 2.75 -9.92 -1.06
N GLN A 45 1.99 -10.94 -1.46
CA GLN A 45 2.51 -12.17 -2.08
C GLN A 45 2.88 -12.01 -3.56
N GLY A 46 3.16 -10.79 -4.02
CA GLY A 46 3.48 -10.48 -5.40
C GLY A 46 2.27 -10.43 -6.33
N SER A 47 1.06 -10.38 -5.77
CA SER A 47 -0.17 -10.22 -6.54
C SER A 47 -0.28 -8.78 -7.04
N TYR A 48 -0.66 -8.65 -8.31
CA TYR A 48 -1.00 -7.34 -8.87
C TYR A 48 -2.40 -6.92 -8.42
N PHE A 49 -2.60 -5.61 -8.32
CA PHE A 49 -3.91 -5.03 -8.10
C PHE A 49 -4.17 -3.80 -8.99
N SER A 50 -5.44 -3.46 -9.15
CA SER A 50 -5.91 -2.26 -9.85
C SER A 50 -6.53 -1.24 -8.90
N GLU A 51 -6.77 -0.02 -9.39
CA GLU A 51 -7.49 1.01 -8.60
C GLU A 51 -8.89 0.54 -8.25
N GLU A 52 -9.57 -0.14 -9.18
CA GLU A 52 -10.92 -0.67 -8.97
C GLU A 52 -10.95 -1.71 -7.85
N GLN A 53 -9.93 -2.57 -7.74
CA GLN A 53 -9.83 -3.54 -6.65
C GLN A 53 -9.58 -2.85 -5.30
N MET A 54 -8.83 -1.75 -5.30
CA MET A 54 -8.60 -0.95 -4.10
C MET A 54 -9.88 -0.22 -3.66
N CYS A 55 -10.63 0.36 -4.62
CA CYS A 55 -11.96 0.92 -4.38
C CYS A 55 -12.95 -0.11 -3.82
N ALA A 56 -12.95 -1.33 -4.36
CA ALA A 56 -13.81 -2.40 -3.87
C ALA A 56 -13.43 -2.86 -2.44
N ALA A 57 -12.14 -2.82 -2.09
CA ALA A 57 -11.65 -3.22 -0.77
C ALA A 57 -11.81 -2.13 0.30
N LEU A 58 -11.96 -0.86 -0.11
CA LEU A 58 -12.03 0.31 0.76
C LEU A 58 -13.34 1.08 0.52
N PRO A 59 -14.52 0.47 0.74
CA PRO A 59 -15.81 1.07 0.36
C PRO A 59 -16.17 2.34 1.15
N ASP A 60 -15.56 2.54 2.32
CA ASP A 60 -15.77 3.72 3.16
C ASP A 60 -14.96 4.95 2.68
N TYR A 61 -14.06 4.79 1.72
CA TYR A 61 -13.22 5.86 1.19
C TYR A 61 -13.79 6.41 -0.12
N SER A 62 -13.70 7.71 -0.31
CA SER A 62 -14.06 8.31 -1.59
C SER A 62 -13.02 7.96 -2.67
N LEU A 63 -13.41 8.05 -3.94
CA LEU A 63 -12.48 7.84 -5.05
C LEU A 63 -11.27 8.79 -4.95
N ASP A 64 -11.49 10.04 -4.54
CA ASP A 64 -10.42 11.04 -4.39
C ASP A 64 -9.45 10.62 -3.27
N ASP A 65 -9.97 10.18 -2.12
CA ASP A 65 -9.14 9.69 -1.00
C ASP A 65 -8.27 8.50 -1.43
N ILE A 66 -8.85 7.59 -2.23
CA ILE A 66 -8.14 6.42 -2.74
C ILE A 66 -7.05 6.84 -3.73
N GLN A 67 -7.35 7.75 -4.66
CA GLN A 67 -6.36 8.26 -5.61
C GLN A 67 -5.22 9.02 -4.93
N GLN A 68 -5.53 9.86 -3.93
CA GLN A 68 -4.49 10.50 -3.11
C GLN A 68 -3.66 9.47 -2.35
N SER A 69 -4.29 8.43 -1.82
CA SER A 69 -3.59 7.35 -1.12
C SER A 69 -2.69 6.56 -2.06
N ILE A 70 -3.15 6.20 -3.25
CA ILE A 70 -2.32 5.54 -4.29
C ILE A 70 -1.11 6.40 -4.61
N LYS A 71 -1.32 7.70 -4.86
CA LYS A 71 -0.23 8.64 -5.14
C LYS A 71 0.78 8.72 -3.99
N HIS A 72 0.29 8.75 -2.75
CA HIS A 72 1.15 8.76 -1.57
C HIS A 72 1.95 7.46 -1.44
N LEU A 73 1.30 6.30 -1.57
CA LEU A 73 1.95 4.99 -1.49
C LEU A 73 3.01 4.79 -2.59
N LEU A 74 2.79 5.31 -3.80
CA LEU A 74 3.78 5.34 -4.88
C LEU A 74 4.98 6.23 -4.53
N THR A 75 4.72 7.44 -4.01
CA THR A 75 5.78 8.39 -3.61
C THR A 75 6.67 7.81 -2.52
N GLU A 76 6.06 7.06 -1.60
CA GLU A 76 6.74 6.42 -0.48
C GLU A 76 7.33 5.06 -0.82
N HIS A 77 7.24 4.60 -2.07
CA HIS A 77 7.70 3.28 -2.52
C HIS A 77 7.10 2.10 -1.73
N ILE A 78 5.87 2.24 -1.22
CA ILE A 78 5.13 1.12 -0.61
C ILE A 78 4.52 0.23 -1.69
N ILE A 79 4.07 0.84 -2.77
CA ILE A 79 3.58 0.14 -3.96
C ILE A 79 4.35 0.65 -5.17
N ASP A 80 4.49 -0.20 -6.16
CA ASP A 80 5.11 0.12 -7.44
C ASP A 80 4.07 0.06 -8.55
N LYS A 81 4.16 0.99 -9.51
CA LYS A 81 3.37 0.92 -10.73
C LYS A 81 4.03 -0.10 -11.66
N VAL A 82 3.27 -1.12 -12.02
CA VAL A 82 3.70 -2.14 -12.96
C VAL A 82 3.18 -1.74 -14.33
N GLU A 83 4.10 -1.32 -15.19
CA GLU A 83 3.81 -1.18 -16.61
C GLU A 83 3.52 -2.58 -17.15
N SER A 84 2.38 -2.71 -17.84
CA SER A 84 2.05 -3.95 -18.52
C SER A 84 3.17 -4.20 -19.52
N LEU A 85 3.96 -5.25 -19.33
CA LEU A 85 4.78 -5.83 -20.38
C LEU A 85 3.83 -6.49 -21.38
N GLU A 86 3.03 -5.69 -22.09
CA GLU A 86 2.45 -6.13 -23.34
C GLU A 86 3.61 -6.11 -24.35
N ALA A 87 4.17 -7.29 -24.59
CA ALA A 87 5.05 -7.59 -25.71
C ALA A 87 4.22 -7.95 -26.94
#